data_AF-A0A1M3EDC3-F1
#
_entry.id   AF-A0A1M3EDC3-F1
#
_cell.length_a   1.000
_cell.length_b   1.000
_cell.length_c   1.000
_cell.angle_alpha   90.00
_cell.angle_beta   90.00
_cell.angle_gamma   90.00
#
_symmetry.space_group_name_H-M   'P 1'
#
loop_
_entity.id
_entity.type
_entity.pdbx_description
1 polymer ?
#
loop_
_entity_poly.entity_id
_entity_poly.type
_entity_poly.pdbx_seq_one_letter_code
_entity_poly.pdbx_strand_id
1 'polypeptide(L)'
;MLCLGFTQVNAQDPGATVGSTGSVTFTYNGQSVTHTSVRAADGKIWLQQNLGATQVATSATDVASYGDLFQWGRWADGHQLRTSINQQVTTLTNNTPAGIAPGNANFLRNTVQPLWWGGSSTSTPAGNPQVTDTWAAGAPTATNGTDPCSGLGAGWRMPTKLEWDAVRTAESITNLATGFSSNLKLPYSGYRNGANGGIQQAGYANFYWSATNKDAQYPYAVFNGGSVDYWQRAYAGTCRCVKEVVLCSGTPNGGDAIASATDVCTGGSSNLSLAGTTVGADITYQWQSRPSGTGTFADITGATNTAYAVTNLVAATEYRCKVTCTTSTQSAYSDTVSVNIVMLEVDLGNDTSFCTGNILTLDAGDAGSGAAYSWSNNATTQTTDVNASGQYSVTVTAANGCIGHDTIDITVLTAPTADEINASGDVNNNYTFSVVNAQGADSYLWSFGDNGATATSANPDHQYTQAGTYTVTVVISNECGDLTLTKTVEVMPSGIKHLEAAQLGISLYPNPTSKAVFLNFEQAITVHKITLTNTLGQELIVKDRIVKTLDVSHLSNGMYFINIYTDKGIAVLKLNVLK
;
A
#
# COMPACT_ATOMS: atom_id res chain seq x y z
N MET A 1 -3.77 56.19 -4.15
CA MET A 1 -4.27 55.09 -4.99
C MET A 1 -3.64 53.81 -4.46
N LEU A 2 -4.32 53.12 -3.54
CA LEU A 2 -3.95 51.81 -3.02
C LEU A 2 -5.21 50.98 -3.10
N CYS A 3 -5.29 50.17 -4.15
CA CYS A 3 -6.37 49.21 -4.36
C CYS A 3 -6.09 48.03 -3.42
N LEU A 4 -6.69 48.04 -2.22
CA LEU A 4 -6.68 46.89 -1.34
C LEU A 4 -7.63 45.86 -1.91
N GLY A 5 -7.09 44.93 -2.70
CA GLY A 5 -7.80 43.70 -3.07
C GLY A 5 -8.12 42.93 -1.80
N PHE A 6 -9.41 42.82 -1.49
CA PHE A 6 -9.89 41.98 -0.40
C PHE A 6 -9.77 40.52 -0.82
N THR A 7 -8.74 39.82 -0.37
CA THR A 7 -8.64 38.36 -0.50
C THR A 7 -9.36 37.70 0.68
N GLN A 8 -10.54 37.13 0.40
CA GLN A 8 -11.28 36.27 1.32
C GLN A 8 -10.53 34.94 1.46
N VAL A 9 -10.23 34.51 2.69
CA VAL A 9 -9.37 33.32 2.94
C VAL A 9 -10.19 32.08 3.30
N ASN A 10 -11.39 32.23 3.86
CA ASN A 10 -12.34 31.14 4.08
C ASN A 10 -13.72 31.68 4.45
N ALA A 11 -14.78 31.27 3.75
CA ALA A 11 -16.16 31.56 4.13
C ALA A 11 -17.02 30.32 3.94
N GLN A 12 -17.69 29.93 5.01
CA GLN A 12 -18.67 28.86 5.01
C GLN A 12 -20.01 29.48 5.36
N ASP A 13 -20.88 29.60 4.36
CA ASP A 13 -22.26 30.04 4.61
C ASP A 13 -22.95 29.03 5.56
N PRO A 14 -23.84 29.50 6.45
CA PRO A 14 -24.63 28.60 7.28
C PRO A 14 -25.53 27.71 6.41
N GLY A 15 -25.87 26.52 6.89
CA GLY A 15 -26.79 25.61 6.19
C GLY A 15 -28.19 26.19 5.94
N ALA A 16 -29.06 25.44 5.27
CA ALA A 16 -30.43 25.87 4.99
C ALA A 16 -31.31 26.02 6.24
N THR A 17 -31.02 25.28 7.32
CA THR A 17 -31.86 25.27 8.52
C THR A 17 -31.73 26.58 9.30
N VAL A 18 -32.86 27.16 9.70
CA VAL A 18 -32.91 28.33 10.60
C VAL A 18 -32.11 28.05 11.87
N GLY A 19 -31.26 29.00 12.26
CA GLY A 19 -30.35 28.90 13.41
C GLY A 19 -29.03 28.18 13.13
N SER A 20 -28.86 27.55 11.97
CA SER A 20 -27.56 26.98 11.58
C SER A 20 -26.50 28.09 11.46
N THR A 21 -25.28 27.77 11.88
CA THR A 21 -24.18 28.73 11.93
C THR A 21 -23.16 28.46 10.83
N GLY A 22 -22.52 29.52 10.37
CA GLY A 22 -21.40 29.51 9.43
C GLY A 22 -20.30 30.45 9.92
N SER A 23 -19.32 30.72 9.06
CA SER A 23 -18.25 31.65 9.37
C SER A 23 -17.83 32.49 8.16
N VAL A 24 -17.42 33.72 8.43
CA VAL A 24 -16.82 34.63 7.46
C VAL A 24 -15.50 35.16 8.03
N THR A 25 -14.42 34.93 7.29
CA THR A 25 -13.09 35.47 7.64
C THR A 25 -12.76 36.65 6.74
N PHE A 26 -12.41 37.78 7.34
CA PHE A 26 -12.13 39.03 6.64
C PHE A 26 -11.08 39.85 7.38
N THR A 27 -10.48 40.83 6.69
CA THR A 27 -9.52 41.74 7.31
C THR A 27 -10.24 42.88 8.01
N TYR A 28 -10.03 43.01 9.32
CA TYR A 28 -10.57 44.09 10.15
C TYR A 28 -9.43 44.75 10.93
N ASN A 29 -9.28 46.08 10.81
CA ASN A 29 -8.17 46.85 11.39
C ASN A 29 -6.77 46.25 11.10
N GLY A 30 -6.57 45.74 9.88
CA GLY A 30 -5.30 45.13 9.46
C GLY A 30 -5.03 43.73 10.00
N GLN A 31 -5.98 43.13 10.73
CA GLN A 31 -5.89 41.76 11.25
C GLN A 31 -6.92 40.85 10.56
N SER A 32 -6.57 39.58 10.37
CA SER A 32 -7.54 38.57 9.94
C SER A 32 -8.44 38.23 11.12
N VAL A 33 -9.74 38.45 10.96
CA VAL A 33 -10.76 38.11 11.98
C VAL A 33 -11.80 37.19 11.38
N THR A 34 -12.29 36.25 12.19
CA THR A 34 -13.39 35.35 11.82
C THR A 34 -14.62 35.70 12.63
N HIS A 35 -15.73 35.92 11.94
CA HIS A 35 -17.04 36.11 12.56
C HIS A 35 -17.99 34.98 12.19
N THR A 36 -18.77 34.55 13.18
CA THR A 36 -19.91 33.66 13.01
C THR A 36 -21.04 34.35 12.25
N SER A 37 -21.58 33.67 11.26
CA SER A 37 -22.82 34.00 10.58
C SER A 37 -23.93 33.01 10.96
N VAL A 38 -25.18 33.37 10.76
CA VAL A 38 -26.34 32.55 11.09
C VAL A 38 -27.40 32.63 9.99
N ARG A 39 -28.07 31.51 9.74
CA ARG A 39 -29.31 31.45 8.95
C ARG A 39 -30.44 32.00 9.80
N ALA A 40 -30.91 33.21 9.53
CA ALA A 40 -32.05 33.75 10.26
C ALA A 40 -33.38 33.19 9.70
N ALA A 41 -34.46 33.37 10.45
CA ALA A 41 -35.80 32.89 10.12
C ALA A 41 -36.39 33.54 8.85
N ASP A 42 -35.85 34.67 8.40
CA ASP A 42 -36.20 35.30 7.11
C ASP A 42 -35.52 34.61 5.91
N GLY A 43 -34.73 33.55 6.14
CA GLY A 43 -34.00 32.80 5.13
C GLY A 43 -32.64 33.39 4.76
N LYS A 44 -32.33 34.62 5.17
CA LYS A 44 -31.07 35.31 4.81
C LYS A 44 -29.92 34.89 5.71
N ILE A 45 -28.69 35.19 5.26
CA ILE A 45 -27.50 35.04 6.10
C ILE A 45 -27.29 36.36 6.82
N TRP A 46 -27.21 36.29 8.14
CA TRP A 46 -26.88 37.43 8.98
C TRP A 46 -25.58 37.16 9.72
N LEU A 47 -24.80 38.20 10.01
CA LEU A 47 -23.77 38.07 11.02
C LEU A 47 -24.41 37.76 12.39
N GLN A 48 -23.87 36.81 13.13
CA GLN A 48 -24.34 36.49 14.49
C GLN A 48 -23.61 37.30 15.57
N GLN A 49 -22.50 37.96 15.22
CA GLN A 49 -21.86 38.98 16.05
C GLN A 49 -21.81 40.35 15.36
N ASN A 50 -21.58 41.41 16.13
CA ASN A 50 -21.42 42.76 15.60
C ASN A 50 -20.04 42.93 14.96
N LEU A 51 -19.91 43.81 13.96
CA LEU A 51 -18.58 44.14 13.44
C LEU A 51 -17.68 44.69 14.54
N GLY A 52 -16.46 44.16 14.64
CA GLY A 52 -15.49 44.51 15.69
C GLY A 52 -15.74 43.84 17.04
N ALA A 53 -16.75 42.96 17.15
CA ALA A 53 -16.92 42.13 18.34
C ALA A 53 -15.89 41.00 18.35
N THR A 54 -15.49 40.54 19.53
CA THR A 54 -14.58 39.40 19.66
C THR A 54 -15.32 38.06 19.75
N GLN A 55 -16.63 38.09 19.99
CA GLN A 55 -17.46 36.90 20.12
C GLN A 55 -18.94 37.17 19.83
N VAL A 56 -19.69 36.09 19.58
CA VAL A 56 -21.16 36.08 19.62
C VAL A 56 -21.62 36.34 21.07
N ALA A 57 -22.70 37.10 21.23
CA ALA A 57 -23.22 37.46 22.54
C ALA A 57 -23.60 36.21 23.36
N THR A 58 -22.98 36.07 24.53
CA THR A 58 -23.30 35.02 25.51
C THR A 58 -24.38 35.45 26.51
N SER A 59 -24.55 36.77 26.68
CA SER A 59 -25.65 37.41 27.40
C SER A 59 -26.00 38.73 26.70
N ALA A 60 -27.18 39.28 26.98
CA ALA A 60 -27.59 40.53 26.37
C ALA A 60 -26.68 41.73 26.74
N THR A 61 -25.98 41.64 27.87
CA THR A 61 -25.04 42.67 28.36
C THR A 61 -23.58 42.29 28.18
N ASP A 62 -23.28 41.24 27.40
CA ASP A 62 -21.92 40.79 27.11
C ASP A 62 -21.10 41.85 26.35
N VAL A 63 -20.21 42.53 27.07
CA VAL A 63 -19.42 43.66 26.57
C VAL A 63 -18.51 43.25 25.39
N ALA A 64 -18.04 42.01 25.35
CA ALA A 64 -17.19 41.49 24.27
C ALA A 64 -17.94 41.34 22.94
N SER A 65 -19.27 41.27 23.00
CA SER A 65 -20.16 41.13 21.83
C SER A 65 -20.68 42.46 21.27
N TYR A 66 -20.46 43.56 21.97
CA TYR A 66 -21.06 44.85 21.61
C TYR A 66 -20.57 45.38 20.25
N GLY A 67 -19.37 44.96 19.82
CA GLY A 67 -18.73 45.41 18.59
C GLY A 67 -18.42 46.90 18.59
N ASP A 68 -17.94 47.41 17.47
CA ASP A 68 -17.57 48.81 17.32
C ASP A 68 -18.77 49.71 16.96
N LEU A 69 -18.57 51.02 17.07
CA LEU A 69 -19.58 52.04 16.85
C LEU A 69 -19.16 52.93 15.67
N PHE A 70 -19.76 52.70 14.51
CA PHE A 70 -19.44 53.38 13.25
C PHE A 70 -20.25 54.65 13.10
N GLN A 71 -19.60 55.75 12.72
CA GLN A 71 -20.30 56.94 12.24
C GLN A 71 -20.74 56.71 10.79
N TRP A 72 -21.88 57.29 10.41
CA TRP A 72 -22.47 57.03 9.11
C TRP A 72 -21.50 57.35 7.96
N GLY A 73 -21.31 56.37 7.06
CA GLY A 73 -20.57 56.54 5.81
C GLY A 73 -19.06 56.37 5.93
N ARG A 74 -18.57 55.90 7.09
CA ARG A 74 -17.14 55.69 7.35
C ARG A 74 -16.83 54.21 7.51
N TRP A 75 -15.75 53.78 6.85
CA TRP A 75 -15.16 52.45 7.04
C TRP A 75 -14.48 52.33 8.42
N ALA A 76 -13.98 51.14 8.74
CA ALA A 76 -13.14 50.85 9.89
C ALA A 76 -11.74 51.50 9.80
N ASP A 77 -11.69 52.84 9.86
CA ASP A 77 -10.45 53.65 9.81
C ASP A 77 -9.87 53.99 11.20
N GLY A 78 -10.43 53.40 12.25
CA GLY A 78 -10.06 53.59 13.65
C GLY A 78 -11.06 54.44 14.43
N HIS A 79 -11.86 55.28 13.77
CA HIS A 79 -12.85 56.12 14.45
C HIS A 79 -13.92 55.30 15.19
N GLN A 80 -14.25 54.13 14.65
CA GLN A 80 -15.34 53.30 15.12
C GLN A 80 -15.04 52.63 16.46
N LEU A 81 -13.75 52.55 16.81
CA LEU A 81 -13.31 51.93 18.05
C LEU A 81 -13.97 52.62 19.24
N ARG A 82 -14.48 51.83 20.19
CA ARG A 82 -15.06 52.37 21.43
C ARG A 82 -14.08 53.22 22.24
N THR A 83 -12.79 53.02 22.01
CA THR A 83 -11.66 53.73 22.65
C THR A 83 -11.14 54.92 21.84
N SER A 84 -11.69 55.19 20.65
CA SER A 84 -11.17 56.28 19.80
C SER A 84 -11.32 57.63 20.48
N ILE A 85 -10.39 58.55 20.20
CA ILE A 85 -10.38 59.88 20.83
C ILE A 85 -11.48 60.75 20.22
N ASN A 86 -12.16 61.53 21.06
CA ASN A 86 -13.14 62.52 20.62
C ASN A 86 -12.46 63.76 20.03
N GLN A 87 -12.81 64.13 18.80
CA GLN A 87 -12.37 65.36 18.16
C GLN A 87 -13.57 66.30 17.96
N GLN A 88 -13.55 67.46 18.61
CA GLN A 88 -14.54 68.50 18.36
C GLN A 88 -14.32 69.10 16.97
N VAL A 89 -15.39 69.21 16.18
CA VAL A 89 -15.39 69.93 14.90
C VAL A 89 -16.40 71.07 14.94
N THR A 90 -16.01 72.26 14.45
CA THR A 90 -16.83 73.48 14.48
C THR A 90 -17.42 73.85 13.12
N THR A 91 -16.76 73.46 12.02
CA THR A 91 -17.19 73.70 10.64
C THR A 91 -16.59 72.63 9.74
N LEU A 92 -17.43 71.76 9.15
CA LEU A 92 -17.04 70.88 8.06
C LEU A 92 -17.54 71.52 6.76
N THR A 93 -16.64 72.04 5.93
CA THR A 93 -17.02 72.57 4.61
C THR A 93 -17.57 71.44 3.75
N ASN A 94 -18.82 71.62 3.27
CA ASN A 94 -19.55 70.76 2.34
C ASN A 94 -19.50 69.25 2.62
N ASN A 95 -20.25 68.90 3.65
CA ASN A 95 -21.38 67.98 3.61
C ASN A 95 -21.30 66.63 2.84
N THR A 96 -20.11 66.06 2.68
CA THR A 96 -19.93 64.71 2.12
C THR A 96 -18.90 63.85 2.87
N PRO A 97 -19.08 62.52 2.97
CA PRO A 97 -18.09 61.59 3.55
C PRO A 97 -16.64 61.80 3.08
N ALA A 98 -16.43 62.40 1.90
CA ALA A 98 -15.14 62.79 1.34
C ALA A 98 -14.44 64.00 2.03
N GLY A 99 -15.16 64.80 2.83
CA GLY A 99 -14.60 65.93 3.59
C GLY A 99 -13.81 65.55 4.84
N ILE A 100 -13.75 64.25 5.15
CA ILE A 100 -12.93 63.67 6.20
C ILE A 100 -11.63 63.21 5.54
N ALA A 101 -10.47 63.64 6.05
CA ALA A 101 -9.19 63.08 5.59
C ALA A 101 -9.24 61.55 5.75
N PRO A 102 -8.99 60.76 4.69
CA PRO A 102 -8.94 59.31 4.78
C PRO A 102 -7.97 58.88 5.89
N GLY A 103 -8.41 57.99 6.79
CA GLY A 103 -7.57 57.50 7.89
C GLY A 103 -7.61 58.33 9.18
N ASN A 104 -8.57 59.24 9.36
CA ASN A 104 -8.76 59.92 10.64
C ASN A 104 -9.34 58.96 11.69
N ALA A 105 -8.50 58.42 12.57
CA ALA A 105 -8.94 57.49 13.61
C ALA A 105 -9.76 58.12 14.76
N ASN A 106 -10.06 59.42 14.73
CA ASN A 106 -10.85 60.09 15.78
C ASN A 106 -12.36 60.00 15.52
N PHE A 107 -13.11 59.91 16.60
CA PHE A 107 -14.56 60.11 16.59
C PHE A 107 -14.88 61.60 16.53
N LEU A 108 -15.49 62.06 15.44
CA LEU A 108 -15.78 63.49 15.29
C LEU A 108 -17.11 63.83 15.96
N ARG A 109 -17.10 64.88 16.79
CA ARG A 109 -18.27 65.35 17.55
C ARG A 109 -18.52 66.84 17.37
N ASN A 110 -19.77 67.27 17.56
CA ASN A 110 -20.17 68.67 17.53
C ASN A 110 -21.20 69.01 18.63
N THR A 111 -20.76 69.76 19.64
CA THR A 111 -21.56 70.20 20.79
C THR A 111 -22.63 71.26 20.49
N VAL A 112 -22.57 71.93 19.34
CA VAL A 112 -23.52 73.01 18.98
C VAL A 112 -24.63 72.46 18.10
N GLN A 113 -24.28 71.61 17.13
CA GLN A 113 -25.22 70.90 16.26
C GLN A 113 -24.67 69.51 15.92
N PRO A 114 -25.10 68.44 16.61
CA PRO A 114 -24.73 67.05 16.29
C PRO A 114 -25.41 66.53 15.01
N LEU A 115 -25.76 67.44 14.09
CA LEU A 115 -26.20 67.14 12.74
C LEU A 115 -24.96 67.01 11.90
N TRP A 116 -24.32 65.84 11.95
CA TRP A 116 -23.38 65.51 10.90
C TRP A 116 -24.20 65.50 9.61
N TRP A 117 -23.80 66.30 8.63
CA TRP A 117 -24.43 66.40 7.33
C TRP A 117 -25.72 67.26 7.31
N GLY A 118 -25.69 68.53 7.73
CA GLY A 118 -26.63 69.56 7.24
C GLY A 118 -27.48 70.33 8.28
N GLY A 119 -27.29 71.65 8.26
CA GLY A 119 -28.33 72.69 8.32
C GLY A 119 -29.17 72.86 9.59
N SER A 120 -29.19 74.08 10.12
CA SER A 120 -29.81 74.47 11.40
C SER A 120 -31.35 74.44 11.49
N SER A 121 -32.09 73.74 10.64
CA SER A 121 -33.57 73.77 10.71
C SER A 121 -34.21 72.39 10.68
N THR A 122 -35.18 72.22 11.57
CA THR A 122 -36.09 71.08 11.73
C THR A 122 -37.08 70.91 10.55
N SER A 123 -36.80 71.51 9.41
CA SER A 123 -37.61 71.43 8.19
C SER A 123 -36.67 71.14 7.02
N THR A 124 -36.84 69.98 6.40
CA THR A 124 -36.15 69.59 5.16
C THR A 124 -36.17 70.73 4.13
N PRO A 125 -35.02 71.39 3.85
CA PRO A 125 -34.98 72.34 2.75
C PRO A 125 -35.09 71.56 1.43
N ALA A 126 -36.01 71.96 0.56
CA ALA A 126 -36.00 71.55 -0.83
C ALA A 126 -34.62 71.90 -1.43
N GLY A 127 -33.89 70.89 -1.90
CA GLY A 127 -32.52 71.06 -2.40
C GLY A 127 -31.41 70.55 -1.47
N ASN A 128 -31.71 69.77 -0.42
CA ASN A 128 -30.67 69.04 0.30
C ASN A 128 -30.05 67.95 -0.61
N PRO A 129 -28.75 68.01 -1.00
CA PRO A 129 -28.10 67.01 -1.87
C PRO A 129 -27.94 65.62 -1.21
N GLN A 130 -28.47 65.41 -0.01
CA GLN A 130 -28.25 64.22 0.82
C GLN A 130 -29.39 63.20 0.80
N VAL A 131 -30.50 63.50 0.11
CA VAL A 131 -31.62 62.56 -0.06
C VAL A 131 -31.22 61.36 -0.92
N THR A 132 -30.13 61.48 -1.68
CA THR A 132 -29.58 60.43 -2.55
C THR A 132 -28.39 59.68 -1.93
N ASP A 133 -28.02 59.98 -0.68
CA ASP A 133 -26.86 59.35 -0.03
C ASP A 133 -27.15 57.93 0.45
N THR A 134 -26.39 56.99 -0.09
CA THR A 134 -26.50 55.55 0.15
C THR A 134 -25.16 54.97 0.61
N TRP A 135 -25.20 53.87 1.37
CA TRP A 135 -24.02 53.06 1.63
C TRP A 135 -23.71 52.21 0.40
N ALA A 136 -22.56 52.47 -0.20
CA ALA A 136 -22.05 51.76 -1.36
C ALA A 136 -20.68 51.14 -1.07
N ALA A 137 -20.28 50.18 -1.90
CA ALA A 137 -18.93 49.65 -1.86
C ALA A 137 -17.92 50.69 -2.38
N GLY A 138 -16.75 50.76 -1.74
CA GLY A 138 -15.63 51.63 -2.16
C GLY A 138 -15.44 52.88 -1.30
N ALA A 139 -14.61 53.80 -1.80
CA ALA A 139 -14.24 55.01 -1.06
C ALA A 139 -15.44 55.95 -0.90
N PRO A 140 -15.54 56.67 0.24
CA PRO A 140 -16.61 57.62 0.47
C PRO A 140 -16.58 58.74 -0.57
N THR A 141 -17.74 59.11 -1.12
CA THR A 141 -17.88 60.16 -2.14
C THR A 141 -18.74 61.31 -1.65
N ALA A 142 -19.01 62.26 -2.55
CA ALA A 142 -19.91 63.37 -2.30
C ALA A 142 -21.33 62.91 -1.87
N THR A 143 -21.78 61.81 -2.47
CA THR A 143 -23.18 61.38 -2.45
C THR A 143 -23.33 59.92 -2.06
N ASN A 144 -22.27 59.22 -1.65
CA ASN A 144 -22.33 57.83 -1.17
C ASN A 144 -21.32 57.63 -0.06
N GLY A 145 -21.77 57.17 1.11
CA GLY A 145 -20.92 56.67 2.19
C GLY A 145 -20.37 55.26 1.93
N THR A 146 -19.35 54.86 2.67
CA THR A 146 -18.80 53.49 2.59
C THR A 146 -19.56 52.54 3.51
N ASP A 147 -20.04 51.43 2.97
CA ASP A 147 -20.69 50.34 3.72
C ASP A 147 -19.67 49.52 4.55
N PRO A 148 -19.74 49.52 5.90
CA PRO A 148 -18.89 48.68 6.75
C PRO A 148 -19.03 47.16 6.51
N CYS A 149 -20.13 46.73 5.90
CA CYS A 149 -20.38 45.32 5.61
C CYS A 149 -19.73 44.85 4.30
N SER A 150 -19.37 45.74 3.38
CA SER A 150 -18.76 45.32 2.11
C SER A 150 -17.38 44.69 2.28
N GLY A 151 -16.67 44.99 3.38
CA GLY A 151 -15.35 44.39 3.63
C GLY A 151 -15.41 42.93 4.12
N LEU A 152 -16.59 42.36 4.32
CA LEU A 152 -16.76 40.92 4.57
C LEU A 152 -16.63 40.09 3.29
N GLY A 153 -16.64 40.73 2.12
CA GLY A 153 -16.53 40.10 0.82
C GLY A 153 -17.83 40.12 0.02
N ALA A 154 -17.82 39.44 -1.13
CA ALA A 154 -18.92 39.48 -2.10
C ALA A 154 -20.27 39.05 -1.47
N GLY A 155 -21.31 39.84 -1.75
CA GLY A 155 -22.69 39.58 -1.31
C GLY A 155 -23.03 40.10 0.09
N TRP A 156 -22.05 40.47 0.92
CA TRP A 156 -22.30 41.11 2.22
C TRP A 156 -22.54 42.61 2.07
N ARG A 157 -23.58 43.08 2.76
CA ARG A 157 -23.97 44.50 2.78
C ARG A 157 -24.71 44.86 4.05
N MET A 158 -24.88 46.15 4.28
CA MET A 158 -25.74 46.62 5.36
C MET A 158 -27.22 46.28 5.08
N PRO A 159 -27.99 45.86 6.09
CA PRO A 159 -29.41 45.61 5.94
C PRO A 159 -30.21 46.89 5.71
N THR A 160 -31.19 46.81 4.83
CA THR A 160 -32.22 47.85 4.65
C THR A 160 -33.23 47.81 5.79
N LYS A 161 -34.05 48.85 5.90
CA LYS A 161 -35.11 48.90 6.92
C LYS A 161 -36.08 47.74 6.75
N LEU A 162 -36.44 47.44 5.50
CA LEU A 162 -37.36 46.35 5.15
C LEU A 162 -36.81 45.00 5.61
N GLU A 163 -35.50 44.79 5.51
CA GLU A 163 -34.86 43.56 5.99
C GLU A 163 -34.84 43.48 7.51
N TRP A 164 -34.56 44.59 8.20
CA TRP A 164 -34.72 44.64 9.65
C TRP A 164 -36.15 44.34 10.10
N ASP A 165 -37.15 44.89 9.42
CA ASP A 165 -38.56 44.61 9.72
C ASP A 165 -38.94 43.15 9.45
N ALA A 166 -38.43 42.59 8.34
CA ALA A 166 -38.66 41.20 7.95
C ALA A 166 -38.04 40.23 8.96
N VAL A 167 -36.75 40.38 9.27
CA VAL A 167 -36.07 39.50 10.22
C VAL A 167 -36.64 39.65 11.63
N ARG A 168 -37.00 40.87 12.05
CA ARG A 168 -37.68 41.12 13.33
C ARG A 168 -38.97 40.34 13.43
N THR A 169 -39.78 40.37 12.38
CA THR A 169 -41.07 39.66 12.34
C THR A 169 -40.85 38.15 12.31
N ALA A 170 -39.94 37.67 11.47
CA ALA A 170 -39.64 36.24 11.33
C ALA A 170 -39.05 35.62 12.61
N GLU A 171 -38.16 36.33 13.30
CA GLU A 171 -37.52 35.92 14.56
C GLU A 171 -38.39 36.25 15.80
N SER A 172 -39.60 36.79 15.62
CA SER A 172 -40.49 37.21 16.70
C SER A 172 -39.84 38.19 17.71
N ILE A 173 -38.99 39.09 17.22
CA ILE A 173 -38.30 40.09 18.03
C ILE A 173 -39.29 41.23 18.34
N THR A 174 -39.78 41.26 19.58
CA THR A 174 -40.76 42.26 20.06
C THR A 174 -40.17 43.23 21.08
N ASN A 175 -39.05 42.87 21.69
CA ASN A 175 -38.32 43.68 22.67
C ASN A 175 -36.83 43.28 22.73
N LEU A 176 -36.05 44.02 23.52
CA LEU A 176 -34.62 43.79 23.75
C LEU A 176 -34.28 42.34 24.18
N ALA A 177 -35.07 41.73 25.06
CA ALA A 177 -34.81 40.36 25.52
C ALA A 177 -35.01 39.34 24.40
N THR A 178 -36.10 39.47 23.64
CA THR A 178 -36.33 38.60 22.46
C THR A 178 -35.30 38.83 21.35
N GLY A 179 -34.75 40.04 21.21
CA GLY A 179 -33.64 40.32 20.30
C GLY A 179 -32.38 39.53 20.64
N PHE A 180 -32.04 39.43 21.93
CA PHE A 180 -30.94 38.57 22.39
C PHE A 180 -31.27 37.07 22.26
N SER A 181 -32.50 36.66 22.56
CA SER A 181 -32.90 35.26 22.49
C SER A 181 -33.02 34.73 21.05
N SER A 182 -33.24 35.61 20.06
CA SER A 182 -33.30 35.27 18.63
C SER A 182 -32.03 34.60 18.09
N ASN A 183 -32.09 34.08 16.86
CA ASN A 183 -30.90 33.53 16.20
C ASN A 183 -29.81 34.58 15.96
N LEU A 184 -30.16 35.87 15.91
CA LEU A 184 -29.22 36.97 15.67
C LEU A 184 -28.36 37.34 16.90
N LYS A 185 -28.76 36.92 18.11
CA LYS A 185 -28.07 37.22 19.38
C LYS A 185 -27.71 38.69 19.55
N LEU A 186 -28.69 39.60 19.45
CA LEU A 186 -28.48 41.05 19.44
C LEU A 186 -28.17 41.62 20.85
N PRO A 187 -26.91 42.02 21.17
CA PRO A 187 -26.57 42.54 22.50
C PRO A 187 -26.89 44.03 22.66
N TYR A 188 -26.90 44.52 23.90
CA TYR A 188 -27.19 45.90 24.30
C TYR A 188 -25.97 46.81 24.09
N SER A 189 -25.59 46.99 22.83
CA SER A 189 -24.34 47.65 22.43
C SER A 189 -24.27 49.16 22.69
N GLY A 190 -25.41 49.81 22.94
CA GLY A 190 -25.50 51.26 23.07
C GLY A 190 -25.13 52.00 21.77
N TYR A 191 -24.96 53.30 21.87
CA TYR A 191 -24.49 54.16 20.78
C TYR A 191 -23.47 55.17 21.30
N ARG A 192 -22.74 55.83 20.39
CA ARG A 192 -21.87 56.96 20.74
C ARG A 192 -22.50 58.27 20.32
N ASN A 193 -22.65 59.18 21.26
CA ASN A 193 -23.38 60.43 21.07
C ASN A 193 -22.58 61.41 20.20
N GLY A 194 -23.18 61.92 19.12
CA GLY A 194 -22.52 62.83 18.18
C GLY A 194 -22.19 64.23 18.73
N ALA A 195 -22.77 64.64 19.87
CA ALA A 195 -22.52 65.95 20.48
C ALA A 195 -21.39 65.92 21.51
N ASN A 196 -21.50 65.02 22.48
CA ASN A 196 -20.55 64.92 23.59
C ASN A 196 -19.48 63.83 23.37
N GLY A 197 -19.67 62.94 22.40
CA GLY A 197 -18.75 61.84 22.10
C GLY A 197 -18.73 60.71 23.12
N GLY A 198 -19.63 60.73 24.10
CA GLY A 198 -19.76 59.68 25.12
C GLY A 198 -20.55 58.49 24.61
N ILE A 199 -20.18 57.29 25.07
CA ILE A 199 -20.96 56.07 24.84
C ILE A 199 -22.13 56.07 25.82
N GLN A 200 -23.35 55.91 25.29
CA GLN A 200 -24.59 55.96 26.03
C GLN A 200 -25.35 54.65 25.86
N GLN A 201 -26.10 54.27 26.90
CA GLN A 201 -27.01 53.11 26.90
C GLN A 201 -26.37 51.73 26.61
N ALA A 202 -25.04 51.64 26.67
CA ALA A 202 -24.34 50.35 26.68
C ALA A 202 -24.80 49.53 27.90
N GLY A 203 -25.20 48.28 27.67
CA GLY A 203 -25.81 47.41 28.67
C GLY A 203 -27.31 47.62 28.90
N TYR A 204 -27.95 48.58 28.23
CA TYR A 204 -29.36 48.90 28.42
C TYR A 204 -30.20 48.88 27.14
N ALA A 205 -29.62 49.16 25.99
CA ALA A 205 -30.32 49.12 24.71
C ALA A 205 -29.37 48.79 23.56
N ASN A 206 -29.96 48.32 22.46
CA ASN A 206 -29.25 47.92 21.26
C ASN A 206 -29.64 48.78 20.07
N PHE A 207 -28.70 48.88 19.14
CA PHE A 207 -28.65 50.05 18.33
C PHE A 207 -27.88 49.78 17.02
N TYR A 208 -28.62 49.53 15.92
CA TYR A 208 -28.04 49.07 14.65
C TYR A 208 -28.32 49.97 13.45
N TRP A 209 -27.32 50.13 12.59
CA TRP A 209 -27.48 50.84 11.32
C TRP A 209 -28.35 50.11 10.30
N SER A 210 -28.94 50.89 9.41
CA SER A 210 -29.62 50.42 8.21
C SER A 210 -29.22 51.23 6.99
N ALA A 211 -29.16 50.58 5.81
CA ALA A 211 -28.82 51.20 4.53
C ALA A 211 -29.90 52.14 3.95
N THR A 212 -31.15 52.06 4.41
CA THR A 212 -32.27 52.85 3.87
C THR A 212 -32.18 54.30 4.36
N ASN A 213 -32.63 55.32 3.61
CA ASN A 213 -32.66 56.71 4.06
C ASN A 213 -34.10 57.25 4.17
N LYS A 214 -34.34 58.29 4.99
CA LYS A 214 -35.59 59.08 4.97
C LYS A 214 -35.32 60.52 5.41
N ASP A 215 -35.60 61.51 4.56
CA ASP A 215 -35.62 62.93 4.93
C ASP A 215 -34.35 63.42 5.67
N ALA A 216 -33.17 62.99 5.21
CA ALA A 216 -31.85 63.22 5.81
C ALA A 216 -31.59 62.57 7.19
N GLN A 217 -32.55 61.81 7.73
CA GLN A 217 -32.38 60.92 8.88
C GLN A 217 -32.20 59.47 8.39
N TYR A 218 -31.40 58.68 9.10
CA TYR A 218 -31.24 57.26 8.77
C TYR A 218 -31.96 56.39 9.79
N PRO A 219 -32.71 55.37 9.33
CA PRO A 219 -33.33 54.40 10.17
C PRO A 219 -32.26 53.64 10.92
N TYR A 220 -32.55 53.48 12.18
CA TYR A 220 -31.71 52.93 13.19
C TYR A 220 -32.58 51.92 13.92
N ALA A 221 -32.21 50.64 13.89
CA ALA A 221 -33.00 49.63 14.57
C ALA A 221 -32.79 49.79 16.07
N VAL A 222 -33.81 50.31 16.76
CA VAL A 222 -33.85 50.50 18.22
C VAL A 222 -34.92 49.58 18.76
N PHE A 223 -34.54 48.44 19.36
CA PHE A 223 -35.55 47.48 19.84
C PHE A 223 -36.16 47.86 21.20
N ASN A 224 -36.37 49.16 21.46
CA ASN A 224 -37.07 49.66 22.65
C ASN A 224 -38.58 49.75 22.39
N GLY A 225 -39.23 48.58 22.28
CA GLY A 225 -40.65 48.44 21.92
C GLY A 225 -40.89 47.87 20.51
N GLY A 226 -39.84 47.51 19.77
CA GLY A 226 -39.93 46.79 18.51
C GLY A 226 -40.09 47.65 17.25
N SER A 227 -39.81 48.95 17.30
CA SER A 227 -39.84 49.88 16.16
C SER A 227 -38.45 50.13 15.55
N VAL A 228 -38.42 50.62 14.31
CA VAL A 228 -37.22 51.20 13.69
C VAL A 228 -37.41 52.72 13.68
N ASP A 229 -36.57 53.44 14.42
CA ASP A 229 -36.62 54.89 14.58
C ASP A 229 -35.54 55.59 13.73
N TYR A 230 -35.64 56.91 13.56
CA TYR A 230 -34.73 57.68 12.72
C TYR A 230 -33.78 58.53 13.56
N TRP A 231 -32.47 58.41 13.30
CA TRP A 231 -31.42 59.09 14.07
C TRP A 231 -30.48 59.91 13.18
N GLN A 232 -29.75 60.82 13.82
CA GLN A 232 -28.82 61.74 13.15
C GLN A 232 -27.49 61.05 12.84
N ARG A 233 -26.88 61.40 11.71
CA ARG A 233 -25.66 60.77 11.18
C ARG A 233 -24.39 60.96 12.03
N ALA A 234 -24.38 61.93 12.97
CA ALA A 234 -23.21 62.17 13.82
C ALA A 234 -23.03 61.11 14.91
N TYR A 235 -24.13 60.46 15.27
CA TYR A 235 -24.11 59.38 16.22
C TYR A 235 -23.37 58.21 15.59
N ALA A 236 -22.74 57.40 16.42
CA ALA A 236 -22.23 56.12 15.96
C ALA A 236 -23.04 54.97 16.50
N GLY A 237 -23.28 54.02 15.61
CA GLY A 237 -24.04 52.82 15.85
C GLY A 237 -23.33 51.56 15.46
N THR A 238 -23.89 50.45 15.92
CA THR A 238 -23.34 49.14 15.65
C THR A 238 -23.74 48.66 14.25
N CYS A 239 -22.83 47.97 13.59
CA CYS A 239 -23.06 47.39 12.26
C CYS A 239 -23.32 45.88 12.37
N ARG A 240 -24.41 45.45 11.75
CA ARG A 240 -24.82 44.04 11.68
C ARG A 240 -25.13 43.71 10.21
N CYS A 241 -24.32 42.86 9.61
CA CYS A 241 -24.35 42.65 8.16
C CYS A 241 -25.32 41.55 7.75
N VAL A 242 -25.89 41.70 6.55
CA VAL A 242 -26.71 40.69 5.88
C VAL A 242 -26.06 40.32 4.54
N LYS A 243 -26.22 39.06 4.14
CA LYS A 243 -25.86 38.55 2.82
C LYS A 243 -27.09 37.91 2.20
N GLU A 244 -27.40 38.34 0.98
CA GLU A 244 -28.48 37.77 0.18
C GLU A 244 -28.19 36.31 -0.15
N VAL A 245 -29.21 35.46 -0.04
CA VAL A 245 -29.13 34.08 -0.48
C VAL A 245 -29.72 34.02 -1.88
N VAL A 246 -28.88 33.79 -2.88
CA VAL A 246 -29.37 33.41 -4.21
C VAL A 246 -29.74 31.94 -4.11
N LEU A 247 -31.04 31.66 -4.03
CA LEU A 247 -31.58 30.30 -4.10
C LEU A 247 -31.29 29.72 -5.48
N CYS A 248 -30.98 28.42 -5.53
CA CYS A 248 -30.91 27.70 -6.78
C CYS A 248 -32.26 27.72 -7.49
N SER A 249 -32.21 27.89 -8.81
CA SER A 249 -33.36 27.81 -9.70
C SER A 249 -33.07 26.77 -10.76
N GLY A 250 -34.07 25.94 -11.09
CA GLY A 250 -33.88 24.87 -12.07
C GLY A 250 -33.03 23.70 -11.57
N THR A 251 -32.48 22.94 -12.51
CA THR A 251 -31.60 21.80 -12.25
C THR A 251 -30.20 22.28 -11.86
N PRO A 252 -29.64 21.81 -10.72
CA PRO A 252 -28.27 22.13 -10.34
C PRO A 252 -27.26 21.46 -11.28
N ASN A 253 -26.01 21.93 -11.29
CA ASN A 253 -24.90 21.21 -11.91
C ASN A 253 -24.37 20.12 -10.97
N GLY A 254 -24.31 18.88 -11.45
CA GLY A 254 -23.79 17.73 -10.71
C GLY A 254 -22.28 17.79 -10.45
N GLY A 255 -21.51 18.41 -11.36
CA GLY A 255 -20.06 18.51 -11.27
C GLY A 255 -19.32 17.19 -11.49
N ASP A 256 -18.07 17.13 -11.06
CA ASP A 256 -17.17 16.01 -11.25
C ASP A 256 -16.88 15.33 -9.91
N ALA A 257 -17.06 14.01 -9.83
CA ALA A 257 -16.59 13.22 -8.69
C ALA A 257 -15.10 12.91 -8.85
N ILE A 258 -14.31 13.19 -7.81
CA ILE A 258 -12.86 12.99 -7.81
C ILE A 258 -12.47 12.13 -6.63
N ALA A 259 -11.65 11.10 -6.86
CA ALA A 259 -11.06 10.27 -5.82
C ALA A 259 -9.60 10.67 -5.59
N SER A 260 -9.15 10.72 -4.33
CA SER A 260 -7.76 10.98 -3.99
C SER A 260 -6.82 9.85 -4.45
N ALA A 261 -7.35 8.63 -4.53
CA ALA A 261 -6.69 7.45 -5.12
C ALA A 261 -7.73 6.65 -5.92
N THR A 262 -7.42 6.39 -7.19
CA THR A 262 -8.26 5.57 -8.09
C THR A 262 -7.95 4.08 -8.00
N ASP A 263 -6.77 3.74 -7.47
CA ASP A 263 -6.31 2.37 -7.30
C ASP A 263 -5.87 2.19 -5.84
N VAL A 264 -6.49 1.23 -5.15
CA VAL A 264 -6.20 0.92 -3.75
C VAL A 264 -6.09 -0.58 -3.55
N CYS A 265 -5.46 -1.01 -2.47
CA CYS A 265 -5.33 -2.42 -2.12
C CYS A 265 -6.62 -2.92 -1.44
N THR A 266 -6.80 -4.24 -1.31
CA THR A 266 -7.89 -4.80 -0.50
C THR A 266 -7.79 -4.27 0.94
N GLY A 267 -8.89 -3.74 1.47
CA GLY A 267 -8.95 -3.03 2.76
C GLY A 267 -8.54 -1.55 2.69
N GLY A 268 -8.13 -1.07 1.52
CA GLY A 268 -7.68 0.30 1.28
C GLY A 268 -8.78 1.35 1.42
N SER A 269 -8.37 2.62 1.36
CA SER A 269 -9.24 3.78 1.56
C SER A 269 -8.98 4.86 0.51
N SER A 270 -10.01 5.64 0.16
CA SER A 270 -9.90 6.76 -0.77
C SER A 270 -10.87 7.87 -0.37
N ASN A 271 -10.47 9.13 -0.51
CA ASN A 271 -11.32 10.27 -0.22
C ASN A 271 -11.96 10.78 -1.52
N LEU A 272 -13.28 10.85 -1.53
CA LEU A 272 -14.05 11.42 -2.63
C LEU A 272 -14.34 12.90 -2.38
N SER A 273 -14.38 13.68 -3.45
CA SER A 273 -14.74 15.10 -3.43
C SER A 273 -15.48 15.51 -4.71
N LEU A 274 -16.19 16.64 -4.66
CA LEU A 274 -16.85 17.23 -5.83
C LEU A 274 -16.15 18.49 -6.30
N ALA A 275 -15.97 18.60 -7.62
CA ALA A 275 -15.53 19.83 -8.30
C ALA A 275 -16.62 20.31 -9.28
N GLY A 276 -16.69 21.63 -9.54
CA GLY A 276 -17.60 22.18 -10.56
C GLY A 276 -19.11 22.07 -10.28
N THR A 277 -19.50 21.54 -9.11
CA THR A 277 -20.91 21.40 -8.71
C THR A 277 -21.54 22.73 -8.30
N THR A 278 -22.87 22.86 -8.44
CA THR A 278 -23.59 23.99 -7.84
C THR A 278 -23.47 23.92 -6.31
N VAL A 279 -23.11 25.04 -5.70
CA VAL A 279 -23.04 25.21 -4.25
C VAL A 279 -24.06 26.24 -3.82
N GLY A 280 -24.74 25.98 -2.71
CA GLY A 280 -25.79 26.84 -2.19
C GLY A 280 -26.38 26.28 -0.92
N ALA A 281 -27.00 27.15 -0.11
CA ALA A 281 -27.64 26.72 1.14
C ALA A 281 -28.81 25.76 0.89
N ASP A 282 -29.45 25.85 -0.28
CA ASP A 282 -30.54 25.03 -0.77
C ASP A 282 -30.07 23.90 -1.71
N ILE A 283 -28.79 23.54 -1.66
CA ILE A 283 -28.25 22.36 -2.34
C ILE A 283 -28.00 21.26 -1.29
N THR A 284 -28.49 20.06 -1.57
CA THR A 284 -28.20 18.85 -0.79
C THR A 284 -27.43 17.84 -1.63
N TYR A 285 -26.50 17.13 -1.00
CA TYR A 285 -25.67 16.11 -1.62
C TYR A 285 -26.05 14.73 -1.09
N GLN A 286 -25.93 13.69 -1.92
CA GLN A 286 -26.07 12.30 -1.51
C GLN A 286 -25.15 11.44 -2.38
N TRP A 287 -24.06 10.94 -1.80
CA TRP A 287 -23.19 10.00 -2.50
C TRP A 287 -23.89 8.66 -2.71
N GLN A 288 -23.62 8.06 -3.85
CA GLN A 288 -24.10 6.76 -4.25
C GLN A 288 -22.93 5.89 -4.70
N SER A 289 -23.06 4.57 -4.51
CA SER A 289 -22.09 3.59 -4.98
C SER A 289 -22.73 2.44 -5.73
N ARG A 290 -21.96 1.75 -6.56
CA ARG A 290 -22.29 0.44 -7.14
C ARG A 290 -21.03 -0.39 -7.40
N PRO A 291 -21.14 -1.72 -7.55
CA PRO A 291 -20.05 -2.53 -8.09
C PRO A 291 -19.60 -1.99 -9.45
N SER A 292 -18.29 -1.97 -9.70
CA SER A 292 -17.73 -1.43 -10.95
C SER A 292 -18.33 -2.13 -12.18
N GLY A 293 -18.75 -1.36 -13.18
CA GLY A 293 -19.33 -1.86 -14.43
C GLY A 293 -20.69 -2.56 -14.35
N THR A 294 -21.29 -2.75 -13.18
CA THR A 294 -22.55 -3.53 -13.04
C THR A 294 -23.51 -2.95 -11.99
N GLY A 295 -24.80 -3.28 -12.12
CA GLY A 295 -25.81 -2.91 -11.13
C GLY A 295 -26.23 -1.43 -11.14
N THR A 296 -27.08 -1.08 -10.18
CA THR A 296 -27.64 0.26 -9.99
C THR A 296 -26.96 0.98 -8.84
N PHE A 297 -26.76 2.28 -8.97
CA PHE A 297 -26.29 3.13 -7.87
C PHE A 297 -27.28 3.13 -6.71
N ALA A 298 -26.77 2.89 -5.51
CA ALA A 298 -27.52 2.94 -4.25
C ALA A 298 -26.95 4.02 -3.33
N ASP A 299 -27.81 4.64 -2.53
CA ASP A 299 -27.42 5.71 -1.59
C ASP A 299 -26.50 5.16 -0.48
N ILE A 300 -25.41 5.88 -0.23
CA ILE A 300 -24.52 5.61 0.89
C ILE A 300 -25.06 6.34 2.12
N THR A 301 -25.41 5.60 3.16
CA THR A 301 -26.04 6.16 4.37
C THR A 301 -25.12 7.20 5.03
N GLY A 302 -25.63 8.42 5.24
CA GLY A 302 -24.91 9.50 5.92
C GLY A 302 -23.90 10.27 5.05
N ALA A 303 -23.71 9.88 3.79
CA ALA A 303 -22.76 10.53 2.88
C ALA A 303 -23.39 11.76 2.19
N THR A 304 -23.69 12.79 2.96
CA THR A 304 -24.46 13.98 2.52
C THR A 304 -23.65 15.26 2.35
N ASN A 305 -22.32 15.15 2.31
CA ASN A 305 -21.40 16.27 2.15
C ASN A 305 -20.76 16.28 0.76
N THR A 306 -20.09 17.37 0.41
CA THR A 306 -19.29 17.49 -0.83
C THR A 306 -18.06 16.58 -0.85
N ALA A 307 -17.72 15.98 0.28
CA ALA A 307 -16.67 14.98 0.42
C ALA A 307 -17.18 13.74 1.17
N TYR A 308 -16.62 12.58 0.84
CA TYR A 308 -16.94 11.30 1.48
C TYR A 308 -15.68 10.43 1.60
N ALA A 309 -15.42 9.85 2.77
CA ALA A 309 -14.29 8.96 2.99
C ALA A 309 -14.72 7.50 2.77
N VAL A 310 -14.16 6.87 1.74
CA VAL A 310 -14.28 5.43 1.50
C VAL A 310 -13.23 4.72 2.35
N THR A 311 -13.64 3.72 3.12
CA THR A 311 -12.74 2.91 3.95
C THR A 311 -13.02 1.44 3.76
N ASN A 312 -11.99 0.60 3.99
CA ASN A 312 -12.08 -0.85 3.97
C ASN A 312 -12.68 -1.41 2.66
N LEU A 313 -12.20 -0.92 1.53
CA LEU A 313 -12.70 -1.34 0.21
C LEU A 313 -12.22 -2.76 -0.13
N VAL A 314 -13.14 -3.67 -0.45
CA VAL A 314 -12.83 -5.08 -0.76
C VAL A 314 -13.14 -5.49 -2.20
N ALA A 315 -13.74 -4.60 -2.99
CA ALA A 315 -14.06 -4.83 -4.39
C ALA A 315 -14.06 -3.49 -5.15
N ALA A 316 -13.75 -3.54 -6.45
CA ALA A 316 -13.80 -2.36 -7.31
C ALA A 316 -15.21 -1.74 -7.30
N THR A 317 -15.28 -0.46 -6.96
CA THR A 317 -16.54 0.24 -6.71
C THR A 317 -16.55 1.58 -7.42
N GLU A 318 -17.67 1.89 -8.06
CA GLU A 318 -17.92 3.17 -8.69
C GLU A 318 -18.76 4.06 -7.79
N TYR A 319 -18.46 5.36 -7.82
CA TYR A 319 -19.11 6.38 -7.01
C TYR A 319 -19.59 7.54 -7.87
N ARG A 320 -20.69 8.15 -7.46
CA ARG A 320 -21.18 9.44 -7.97
C ARG A 320 -21.95 10.16 -6.87
N CYS A 321 -22.15 11.46 -7.01
CA CYS A 321 -22.99 12.22 -6.09
C CYS A 321 -24.27 12.71 -6.77
N LYS A 322 -25.41 12.56 -6.08
CA LYS A 322 -26.66 13.21 -6.44
C LYS A 322 -26.71 14.59 -5.79
N VAL A 323 -26.78 15.62 -6.62
CA VAL A 323 -26.88 17.03 -6.21
C VAL A 323 -28.31 17.48 -6.42
N THR A 324 -28.97 17.96 -5.38
CA THR A 324 -30.39 18.33 -5.42
C THR A 324 -30.58 19.77 -4.98
N CYS A 325 -31.28 20.54 -5.81
CA CYS A 325 -31.79 21.85 -5.46
C CYS A 325 -33.10 21.68 -4.69
N THR A 326 -33.12 21.99 -3.40
CA THR A 326 -34.32 21.82 -2.56
C THR A 326 -35.41 22.81 -2.92
N THR A 327 -35.05 23.99 -3.42
CA THR A 327 -36.00 25.03 -3.83
C THR A 327 -36.77 24.63 -5.10
N SER A 328 -36.08 24.10 -6.11
CA SER A 328 -36.70 23.68 -7.37
C SER A 328 -37.14 22.21 -7.38
N THR A 329 -36.69 21.42 -6.39
CA THR A 329 -36.82 19.96 -6.29
C THR A 329 -36.14 19.15 -7.41
N GLN A 330 -35.33 19.80 -8.26
CA GLN A 330 -34.61 19.15 -9.34
C GLN A 330 -33.22 18.65 -8.89
N SER A 331 -32.76 17.56 -9.50
CA SER A 331 -31.46 16.95 -9.20
C SER A 331 -30.64 16.73 -10.47
N ALA A 332 -29.33 16.76 -10.32
CA ALA A 332 -28.36 16.25 -11.29
C ALA A 332 -27.39 15.29 -10.60
N TYR A 333 -26.70 14.48 -11.39
CA TYR A 333 -25.64 13.60 -10.90
C TYR A 333 -24.30 14.14 -11.35
N SER A 334 -23.27 13.97 -10.52
CA SER A 334 -21.90 14.15 -10.95
C SER A 334 -21.50 13.10 -11.98
N ASP A 335 -20.35 13.33 -12.61
CA ASP A 335 -19.62 12.25 -13.29
C ASP A 335 -19.32 11.09 -12.33
N THR A 336 -19.03 9.92 -12.90
CA THR A 336 -18.72 8.70 -12.14
C THR A 336 -17.21 8.56 -11.98
N VAL A 337 -16.77 8.22 -10.77
CA VAL A 337 -15.38 7.87 -10.47
C VAL A 337 -15.27 6.43 -10.00
N SER A 338 -14.29 5.70 -10.53
CA SER A 338 -13.99 4.32 -10.13
C SER A 338 -12.85 4.30 -9.13
N VAL A 339 -13.02 3.52 -8.06
CA VAL A 339 -11.93 3.12 -7.17
C VAL A 339 -11.73 1.61 -7.32
N ASN A 340 -10.64 1.22 -7.94
CA ASN A 340 -10.31 -0.17 -8.24
C ASN A 340 -9.52 -0.80 -7.10
N ILE A 341 -9.63 -2.13 -7.00
CA ILE A 341 -8.75 -2.93 -6.15
C ILE A 341 -7.59 -3.44 -6.99
N VAL A 342 -6.37 -3.12 -6.57
CA VAL A 342 -5.13 -3.65 -7.15
C VAL A 342 -4.52 -4.65 -6.17
N MET A 343 -4.00 -5.74 -6.72
CA MET A 343 -3.23 -6.74 -5.99
C MET A 343 -1.75 -6.60 -6.34
N LEU A 344 -0.88 -6.77 -5.36
CA LEU A 344 0.57 -6.85 -5.60
C LEU A 344 0.90 -8.28 -6.00
N GLU A 345 1.33 -8.45 -7.25
CA GLU A 345 1.81 -9.74 -7.77
C GLU A 345 3.26 -9.94 -7.31
N VAL A 346 3.51 -11.11 -6.71
CA VAL A 346 4.84 -11.58 -6.33
C VAL A 346 4.94 -12.98 -6.90
N ASP A 347 6.03 -13.26 -7.61
CA ASP A 347 6.28 -14.53 -8.29
C ASP A 347 7.77 -14.87 -8.17
N LEU A 348 8.09 -15.90 -7.41
CA LEU A 348 9.43 -16.44 -7.20
C LEU A 348 9.79 -17.48 -8.28
N GLY A 349 8.87 -17.79 -9.18
CA GLY A 349 9.01 -18.80 -10.22
C GLY A 349 8.65 -20.21 -9.74
N ASN A 350 8.99 -21.19 -10.57
CA ASN A 350 8.70 -22.60 -10.29
C ASN A 350 9.69 -23.22 -9.29
N ASP A 351 9.24 -24.26 -8.60
CA ASP A 351 10.09 -25.12 -7.76
C ASP A 351 11.36 -25.55 -8.51
N THR A 352 12.50 -25.45 -7.83
CA THR A 352 13.82 -25.56 -8.46
C THR A 352 14.75 -26.47 -7.66
N SER A 353 15.48 -27.33 -8.36
CA SER A 353 16.58 -28.12 -7.81
C SER A 353 17.94 -27.65 -8.32
N PHE A 354 18.96 -27.72 -7.46
CA PHE A 354 20.34 -27.42 -7.85
C PHE A 354 21.35 -28.16 -6.96
N CYS A 355 22.60 -28.20 -7.39
CA CYS A 355 23.64 -28.99 -6.72
C CYS A 355 24.27 -28.28 -5.53
N THR A 356 24.63 -29.05 -4.51
CA THR A 356 25.26 -28.58 -3.29
C THR A 356 26.52 -27.75 -3.58
N GLY A 357 26.74 -26.71 -2.79
CA GLY A 357 27.82 -25.75 -3.00
C GLY A 357 27.48 -24.57 -3.93
N ASN A 358 26.39 -24.65 -4.69
CA ASN A 358 25.86 -23.49 -5.43
C ASN A 358 24.96 -22.62 -4.53
N ILE A 359 24.70 -21.39 -4.99
CA ILE A 359 23.77 -20.44 -4.38
C ILE A 359 22.74 -20.08 -5.44
N LEU A 360 21.46 -20.08 -5.06
CA LEU A 360 20.36 -19.53 -5.84
C LEU A 360 19.92 -18.22 -5.21
N THR A 361 19.82 -17.16 -6.00
CA THR A 361 19.25 -15.88 -5.57
C THR A 361 17.77 -15.86 -5.93
N LEU A 362 16.91 -15.81 -4.91
CA LEU A 362 15.47 -15.56 -5.07
C LEU A 362 15.25 -14.05 -5.13
N ASP A 363 14.35 -13.60 -6.01
CA ASP A 363 14.00 -12.19 -6.19
C ASP A 363 12.48 -12.02 -6.13
N ALA A 364 12.00 -11.24 -5.16
CA ALA A 364 10.56 -10.97 -5.00
C ALA A 364 10.06 -9.80 -5.89
N GLY A 365 10.93 -9.22 -6.71
CA GLY A 365 10.62 -8.09 -7.59
C GLY A 365 10.66 -6.73 -6.90
N ASP A 366 10.83 -5.67 -7.70
CA ASP A 366 10.81 -4.28 -7.22
C ASP A 366 9.36 -3.82 -7.03
N ALA A 367 8.92 -3.70 -5.77
CA ALA A 367 7.60 -3.20 -5.39
C ALA A 367 7.59 -1.67 -5.17
N GLY A 368 8.65 -0.98 -5.60
CA GLY A 368 8.80 0.47 -5.54
C GLY A 368 9.43 0.98 -4.24
N SER A 369 9.76 2.28 -4.26
CA SER A 369 10.39 2.96 -3.12
C SER A 369 9.51 2.89 -1.86
N GLY A 370 10.09 2.38 -0.77
CA GLY A 370 9.41 2.25 0.53
C GLY A 370 8.70 0.90 0.74
N ALA A 371 8.88 -0.06 -0.17
CA ALA A 371 8.44 -1.43 0.05
C ALA A 371 9.22 -2.13 1.18
N ALA A 372 8.54 -3.02 1.88
CA ALA A 372 9.10 -3.87 2.92
C ALA A 372 9.00 -5.35 2.50
N TYR A 373 10.08 -6.09 2.70
CA TYR A 373 10.20 -7.51 2.36
C TYR A 373 10.36 -8.32 3.64
N SER A 374 9.68 -9.46 3.72
CA SER A 374 9.78 -10.40 4.84
C SER A 374 9.87 -11.82 4.31
N TRP A 375 11.05 -12.41 4.38
CA TRP A 375 11.31 -13.77 3.93
C TRP A 375 11.21 -14.78 5.07
N SER A 376 10.90 -16.04 4.76
CA SER A 376 10.83 -17.15 5.74
C SER A 376 12.16 -17.42 6.45
N ASN A 377 13.29 -17.03 5.84
CA ASN A 377 14.63 -17.12 6.42
C ASN A 377 15.04 -15.85 7.22
N ASN A 378 14.09 -14.94 7.47
CA ASN A 378 14.28 -13.64 8.15
C ASN A 378 15.08 -12.58 7.36
N ALA A 379 15.31 -12.76 6.06
CA ALA A 379 15.82 -11.68 5.22
C ALA A 379 14.77 -10.57 5.05
N THR A 380 15.25 -9.34 4.81
CA THR A 380 14.39 -8.14 4.66
C THR A 380 14.69 -7.33 3.40
N THR A 381 15.47 -7.89 2.48
CA THR A 381 15.85 -7.28 1.20
C THR A 381 14.96 -7.78 0.07
N GLN A 382 14.98 -7.09 -1.08
CA GLN A 382 14.24 -7.52 -2.28
C GLN A 382 14.63 -8.93 -2.72
N THR A 383 15.92 -9.27 -2.60
CA THR A 383 16.45 -10.58 -2.94
C THR A 383 16.96 -11.31 -1.69
N THR A 384 17.01 -12.63 -1.75
CA THR A 384 17.71 -13.46 -0.76
C THR A 384 18.46 -14.60 -1.43
N ASP A 385 19.65 -14.89 -0.93
CA ASP A 385 20.41 -16.05 -1.36
C ASP A 385 20.04 -17.29 -0.54
N VAL A 386 19.88 -18.42 -1.21
CA VAL A 386 19.53 -19.71 -0.61
C VAL A 386 20.47 -20.81 -1.10
N ASN A 387 20.85 -21.71 -0.19
CA ASN A 387 21.79 -22.81 -0.45
C ASN A 387 21.41 -24.12 0.27
N ALA A 388 20.20 -24.19 0.83
CA ALA A 388 19.71 -25.33 1.58
C ALA A 388 18.29 -25.69 1.13
N SER A 389 17.99 -26.98 1.10
CA SER A 389 16.67 -27.50 0.75
C SER A 389 15.61 -27.03 1.74
N GLY A 390 14.42 -26.71 1.25
CA GLY A 390 13.29 -26.27 2.06
C GLY A 390 12.32 -25.40 1.27
N GLN A 391 11.18 -25.12 1.89
CA GLN A 391 10.20 -24.17 1.36
C GLN A 391 10.60 -22.75 1.76
N TYR A 392 10.73 -21.87 0.78
CA TYR A 392 10.94 -20.44 1.00
C TYR A 392 9.66 -19.68 0.68
N SER A 393 9.36 -18.67 1.48
CA SER A 393 8.22 -17.79 1.24
C SER A 393 8.62 -16.34 1.47
N VAL A 394 7.96 -15.44 0.76
CA VAL A 394 8.13 -14.00 0.93
C VAL A 394 6.78 -13.33 1.08
N THR A 395 6.71 -12.34 1.97
CA THR A 395 5.61 -11.37 2.01
C THR A 395 6.18 -10.00 1.68
N VAL A 396 5.63 -9.36 0.64
CA VAL A 396 6.03 -8.03 0.19
C VAL A 396 4.92 -7.05 0.52
N THR A 397 5.26 -5.95 1.18
CA THR A 397 4.34 -4.85 1.49
C THR A 397 4.81 -3.59 0.78
N ALA A 398 4.10 -3.15 -0.25
CA ALA A 398 4.41 -1.91 -0.97
C ALA A 398 4.09 -0.66 -0.14
N ALA A 399 4.64 0.50 -0.52
CA ALA A 399 4.44 1.76 0.20
C ALA A 399 2.98 2.24 0.26
N ASN A 400 2.14 1.81 -0.69
CA ASN A 400 0.70 2.07 -0.71
C ASN A 400 -0.11 1.11 0.19
N GLY A 401 0.56 0.18 0.88
CA GLY A 401 -0.05 -0.81 1.77
C GLY A 401 -0.48 -2.11 1.08
N CYS A 402 -0.21 -2.30 -0.21
CA CYS A 402 -0.56 -3.54 -0.92
C CYS A 402 0.36 -4.66 -0.46
N ILE A 403 -0.22 -5.82 -0.19
CA ILE A 403 0.49 -7.01 0.26
C ILE A 403 0.41 -8.08 -0.82
N GLY A 404 1.58 -8.60 -1.21
CA GLY A 404 1.75 -9.77 -2.08
C GLY A 404 2.52 -10.86 -1.34
N HIS A 405 2.30 -12.12 -1.71
CA HIS A 405 3.02 -13.25 -1.13
C HIS A 405 3.22 -14.34 -2.18
N ASP A 406 4.32 -15.07 -2.04
CA ASP A 406 4.58 -16.25 -2.85
C ASP A 406 5.46 -17.27 -2.12
N THR A 407 5.49 -18.51 -2.62
CA THR A 407 6.21 -19.64 -2.07
C THR A 407 6.94 -20.43 -3.17
N ILE A 408 8.14 -20.91 -2.88
CA ILE A 408 8.94 -21.77 -3.75
C ILE A 408 9.58 -22.91 -2.97
N ASP A 409 9.51 -24.14 -3.49
CA ASP A 409 10.22 -25.28 -2.92
C ASP A 409 11.61 -25.45 -3.57
N ILE A 410 12.64 -25.45 -2.74
CA ILE A 410 14.03 -25.60 -3.16
C ILE A 410 14.55 -26.97 -2.75
N THR A 411 15.15 -27.70 -3.70
CA THR A 411 15.80 -28.99 -3.46
C THR A 411 17.28 -28.94 -3.80
N VAL A 412 18.14 -29.05 -2.78
CA VAL A 412 19.60 -29.12 -2.96
C VAL A 412 20.03 -30.57 -3.09
N LEU A 413 20.55 -30.92 -4.26
CA LEU A 413 21.01 -32.25 -4.62
C LEU A 413 22.50 -32.42 -4.34
N THR A 414 22.93 -33.64 -4.04
CA THR A 414 24.35 -33.96 -3.77
C THR A 414 24.91 -34.82 -4.89
N ALA A 415 26.21 -34.70 -5.15
CA ALA A 415 26.92 -35.64 -6.02
C ALA A 415 26.79 -37.08 -5.47
N PRO A 416 26.91 -38.12 -6.32
CA PRO A 416 26.74 -39.49 -5.88
C PRO A 416 27.78 -39.89 -4.83
N THR A 417 27.39 -40.73 -3.88
CA THR A 417 28.30 -41.31 -2.88
C THR A 417 28.24 -42.83 -2.93
N ALA A 418 29.38 -43.47 -2.71
CA ALA A 418 29.49 -44.92 -2.62
C ALA A 418 30.77 -45.30 -1.86
N ASP A 419 30.80 -46.51 -1.29
CA ASP A 419 31.92 -46.97 -0.47
C ASP A 419 33.02 -47.64 -1.32
N GLU A 420 32.66 -48.73 -2.00
CA GLU A 420 33.59 -49.53 -2.80
C GLU A 420 32.90 -50.33 -3.92
N ILE A 421 33.70 -50.90 -4.82
CA ILE A 421 33.24 -51.91 -5.78
C ILE A 421 33.22 -53.27 -5.07
N ASN A 422 32.10 -53.98 -5.15
CA ASN A 422 32.06 -55.41 -4.86
C ASN A 422 32.23 -56.22 -6.15
N ALA A 423 32.98 -57.31 -6.08
CA ALA A 423 33.24 -58.20 -7.21
C ALA A 423 33.14 -59.64 -6.72
N SER A 424 32.18 -60.40 -7.25
CA SER A 424 31.93 -61.79 -6.88
C SER A 424 32.19 -62.69 -8.08
N GLY A 425 33.31 -63.42 -8.06
CA GLY A 425 33.72 -64.32 -9.14
C GLY A 425 33.34 -65.78 -8.91
N ASP A 426 33.11 -66.52 -9.99
CA ASP A 426 32.94 -67.97 -9.97
C ASP A 426 34.18 -68.73 -10.49
N VAL A 427 34.12 -70.07 -10.48
CA VAL A 427 35.21 -70.94 -10.95
C VAL A 427 35.46 -70.87 -12.47
N ASN A 428 34.59 -70.22 -13.23
CA ASN A 428 34.68 -70.03 -14.67
C ASN A 428 35.13 -68.60 -15.05
N ASN A 429 35.64 -67.85 -14.07
CA ASN A 429 36.05 -66.44 -14.22
C ASN A 429 34.92 -65.51 -14.66
N ASN A 430 33.66 -65.87 -14.35
CA ASN A 430 32.53 -64.96 -14.48
C ASN A 430 32.37 -64.16 -13.18
N TYR A 431 32.35 -62.83 -13.29
CA TYR A 431 32.25 -61.92 -12.16
C TYR A 431 30.98 -61.10 -12.24
N THR A 432 30.23 -61.04 -11.15
CA THR A 432 29.18 -60.04 -10.95
C THR A 432 29.76 -58.87 -10.16
N PHE A 433 29.57 -57.66 -10.68
CA PHE A 433 30.00 -56.43 -10.04
C PHE A 433 28.81 -55.67 -9.47
N SER A 434 29.04 -54.97 -8.36
CA SER A 434 28.10 -54.02 -7.80
C SER A 434 28.83 -52.88 -7.08
N VAL A 435 28.13 -51.78 -6.84
CA VAL A 435 28.64 -50.66 -6.02
C VAL A 435 28.00 -50.73 -4.64
N VAL A 436 28.82 -50.78 -3.59
CA VAL A 436 28.35 -50.88 -2.21
C VAL A 436 27.91 -49.51 -1.71
N ASN A 437 26.70 -49.46 -1.14
CA ASN A 437 26.10 -48.25 -0.57
C ASN A 437 26.02 -47.06 -1.54
N ALA A 438 25.81 -47.31 -2.84
CA ALA A 438 25.58 -46.25 -3.81
C ALA A 438 24.32 -45.44 -3.47
N GLN A 439 24.44 -44.12 -3.38
CA GLN A 439 23.35 -43.17 -3.17
C GLN A 439 23.40 -42.08 -4.24
N GLY A 440 22.23 -41.67 -4.75
CA GLY A 440 22.09 -40.55 -5.67
C GLY A 440 22.73 -40.74 -7.05
N ALA A 441 22.98 -41.97 -7.49
CA ALA A 441 23.53 -42.27 -8.83
C ALA A 441 22.40 -42.52 -9.84
N ASP A 442 22.41 -41.78 -10.95
CA ASP A 442 21.47 -41.94 -12.07
C ASP A 442 22.04 -42.84 -13.17
N SER A 443 23.37 -42.88 -13.30
CA SER A 443 24.04 -43.68 -14.31
C SER A 443 25.33 -44.34 -13.81
N TYR A 444 25.72 -45.41 -14.49
CA TYR A 444 26.92 -46.20 -14.22
C TYR A 444 27.70 -46.38 -15.53
N LEU A 445 29.02 -46.27 -15.46
CA LEU A 445 29.92 -46.62 -16.55
C LEU A 445 31.08 -47.44 -16.01
N TRP A 446 31.04 -48.74 -16.29
CA TRP A 446 32.06 -49.70 -15.90
C TRP A 446 33.12 -49.84 -17.00
N SER A 447 34.36 -50.00 -16.60
CA SER A 447 35.47 -50.48 -17.42
C SER A 447 36.15 -51.61 -16.66
N PHE A 448 36.24 -52.78 -17.29
CA PHE A 448 36.71 -54.01 -16.62
C PHE A 448 38.23 -54.20 -16.70
N GLY A 449 38.92 -53.29 -17.37
CA GLY A 449 40.38 -53.31 -17.49
C GLY A 449 40.92 -54.27 -18.55
N ASP A 450 40.06 -54.95 -19.32
CA ASP A 450 40.45 -55.87 -20.39
C ASP A 450 39.89 -55.46 -21.76
N ASN A 451 40.78 -55.27 -22.74
CA ASN A 451 40.44 -55.02 -24.15
C ASN A 451 39.37 -53.94 -24.43
N GLY A 452 39.15 -53.00 -23.50
CA GLY A 452 38.14 -51.94 -23.62
C GLY A 452 36.69 -52.35 -23.34
N ALA A 453 36.45 -53.50 -22.70
CA ALA A 453 35.09 -53.92 -22.32
C ALA A 453 34.46 -52.95 -21.30
N THR A 454 33.19 -52.57 -21.55
CA THR A 454 32.43 -51.63 -20.71
C THR A 454 30.99 -52.09 -20.49
N ALA A 455 30.35 -51.60 -19.43
CA ALA A 455 28.93 -51.83 -19.15
C ALA A 455 28.28 -50.60 -18.50
N THR A 456 26.96 -50.46 -18.66
CA THR A 456 26.19 -49.34 -18.10
C THR A 456 25.10 -49.77 -17.11
N SER A 457 24.92 -51.07 -16.88
CA SER A 457 23.99 -51.55 -15.85
C SER A 457 24.59 -51.32 -14.46
N ALA A 458 23.71 -51.15 -13.46
CA ALA A 458 24.14 -50.96 -12.06
C ALA A 458 24.87 -52.19 -11.49
N ASN A 459 24.49 -53.40 -11.93
CA ASN A 459 25.11 -54.66 -11.54
C ASN A 459 25.45 -55.47 -12.80
N PRO A 460 26.60 -55.23 -13.47
CA PRO A 460 26.96 -55.97 -14.66
C PRO A 460 27.64 -57.30 -14.31
N ASP A 461 27.46 -58.28 -15.20
CA ASP A 461 28.27 -59.49 -15.25
C ASP A 461 29.37 -59.33 -16.32
N HIS A 462 30.58 -59.81 -16.04
CA HIS A 462 31.68 -59.81 -16.99
C HIS A 462 32.57 -61.05 -16.83
N GLN A 463 32.98 -61.64 -17.95
CA GLN A 463 33.82 -62.84 -17.96
C GLN A 463 35.23 -62.52 -18.47
N TYR A 464 36.24 -62.85 -17.66
CA TYR A 464 37.64 -62.71 -18.05
C TYR A 464 38.15 -63.98 -18.76
N THR A 465 38.61 -63.81 -20.00
CA THR A 465 39.09 -64.92 -20.85
C THR A 465 40.58 -65.22 -20.70
N GLN A 466 41.36 -64.30 -20.12
CA GLN A 466 42.79 -64.46 -19.88
C GLN A 466 43.08 -64.32 -18.38
N ALA A 467 44.07 -65.08 -17.90
CA ALA A 467 44.58 -64.92 -16.55
C ALA A 467 45.40 -63.63 -16.46
N GLY A 468 45.31 -62.94 -15.33
CA GLY A 468 45.99 -61.68 -15.11
C GLY A 468 45.34 -60.85 -14.01
N THR A 469 45.93 -59.68 -13.76
CA THR A 469 45.41 -58.69 -12.81
C THR A 469 44.74 -57.57 -13.58
N TYR A 470 43.46 -57.34 -13.32
CA TYR A 470 42.65 -56.33 -13.99
C TYR A 470 42.28 -55.21 -13.01
N THR A 471 42.32 -53.97 -13.49
CA THR A 471 41.83 -52.81 -12.73
C THR A 471 40.45 -52.46 -13.25
N VAL A 472 39.44 -52.74 -12.42
CA VAL A 472 38.05 -52.41 -12.70
C VAL A 472 37.79 -51.01 -12.18
N THR A 473 37.18 -50.17 -13.02
CA THR A 473 36.77 -48.81 -12.66
C THR A 473 35.29 -48.63 -12.93
N VAL A 474 34.57 -47.96 -12.03
CA VAL A 474 33.20 -47.50 -12.29
C VAL A 474 33.12 -46.00 -12.07
N VAL A 475 32.51 -45.31 -13.01
CA VAL A 475 32.08 -43.93 -12.85
C VAL A 475 30.58 -43.96 -12.60
N ILE A 476 30.15 -43.53 -11.42
CA ILE A 476 28.74 -43.28 -11.13
C ILE A 476 28.49 -41.79 -11.21
N SER A 477 27.40 -41.37 -11.86
CA SER A 477 27.12 -39.96 -12.11
C SER A 477 25.66 -39.59 -11.89
N ASN A 478 25.44 -38.33 -11.56
CA ASN A 478 24.17 -37.63 -11.62
C ASN A 478 24.38 -36.20 -12.13
N GLU A 479 23.33 -35.38 -12.14
CA GLU A 479 23.43 -33.98 -12.58
C GLU A 479 24.39 -33.10 -11.75
N CYS A 480 24.77 -33.54 -10.55
CA CYS A 480 25.66 -32.84 -9.64
C CYS A 480 27.12 -33.28 -9.70
N GLY A 481 27.43 -34.33 -10.46
CA GLY A 481 28.79 -34.73 -10.76
C GLY A 481 29.00 -36.24 -10.72
N ASP A 482 30.28 -36.59 -10.72
CA ASP A 482 30.75 -37.96 -10.91
C ASP A 482 31.57 -38.42 -9.71
N LEU A 483 31.40 -39.70 -9.33
CA LEU A 483 32.29 -40.40 -8.42
C LEU A 483 32.92 -41.58 -9.17
N THR A 484 34.26 -41.66 -9.13
CA THR A 484 35.01 -42.78 -9.71
C THR A 484 35.53 -43.69 -8.60
N LEU A 485 35.21 -44.97 -8.68
CA LEU A 485 35.76 -46.02 -7.82
C LEU A 485 36.65 -46.96 -8.65
N THR A 486 37.65 -47.54 -8.01
CA THR A 486 38.56 -48.50 -8.64
C THR A 486 38.78 -49.72 -7.75
N LYS A 487 38.92 -50.90 -8.35
CA LYS A 487 39.20 -52.15 -7.66
C LYS A 487 40.05 -53.08 -8.51
N THR A 488 41.00 -53.75 -7.87
CA THR A 488 41.82 -54.77 -8.51
C THR A 488 41.16 -56.13 -8.39
N VAL A 489 41.09 -56.87 -9.50
CA VAL A 489 40.61 -58.25 -9.59
C VAL A 489 41.74 -59.12 -10.13
N GLU A 490 42.06 -60.21 -9.43
CA GLU A 490 43.05 -61.20 -9.87
C GLU A 490 42.34 -62.41 -10.47
N VAL A 491 42.58 -62.65 -11.75
CA VAL A 491 42.01 -63.77 -12.51
C VAL A 491 43.05 -64.85 -12.67
N MET A 492 42.76 -66.01 -12.09
CA MET A 492 43.63 -67.18 -12.16
C MET A 492 43.37 -67.97 -13.46
N PRO A 493 44.39 -68.67 -13.99
CA PRO A 493 44.19 -69.53 -15.15
C PRO A 493 43.18 -70.64 -14.82
N SER A 494 42.12 -70.72 -15.61
CA SER A 494 41.08 -71.76 -15.50
C SER A 494 41.71 -73.13 -15.81
N GLY A 495 41.98 -73.93 -14.79
CA GLY A 495 42.67 -75.21 -14.94
C GLY A 495 41.95 -76.38 -14.31
N ILE A 496 41.08 -77.07 -15.08
CA ILE A 496 40.96 -78.54 -15.07
C ILE A 496 40.63 -79.00 -16.50
N LYS A 497 41.65 -79.30 -17.33
CA LYS A 497 41.47 -80.06 -18.58
C LYS A 497 42.08 -81.45 -18.37
N HIS A 498 41.25 -82.48 -18.30
CA HIS A 498 41.70 -83.88 -18.38
C HIS A 498 42.26 -84.09 -19.80
N LEU A 499 43.56 -84.33 -19.92
CA LEU A 499 44.22 -84.57 -21.21
C LEU A 499 44.54 -86.06 -21.32
N GLU A 500 44.32 -86.65 -22.50
CA GLU A 500 44.68 -88.05 -22.73
C GLU A 500 46.21 -88.18 -22.63
N ALA A 501 46.70 -89.21 -21.91
CA ALA A 501 48.13 -89.42 -21.68
C ALA A 501 48.96 -89.48 -22.99
N ALA A 502 48.37 -89.96 -24.08
CA ALA A 502 48.98 -89.99 -25.40
C ALA A 502 49.28 -88.59 -25.97
N GLN A 503 48.45 -87.59 -25.69
CA GLN A 503 48.66 -86.21 -26.15
C GLN A 503 49.85 -85.55 -25.44
N LEU A 504 50.16 -86.01 -24.23
CA LEU A 504 51.31 -85.58 -23.43
C LEU A 504 52.56 -86.44 -23.69
N GLY A 505 52.50 -87.38 -24.64
CA GLY A 505 53.61 -88.29 -24.95
C GLY A 505 53.95 -89.21 -23.79
N ILE A 506 52.97 -89.56 -22.94
CA ILE A 506 53.18 -90.43 -21.79
C ILE A 506 52.66 -91.83 -22.12
N SER A 507 53.54 -92.82 -22.05
CA SER A 507 53.20 -94.23 -22.27
C SER A 507 53.71 -95.10 -21.13
N LEU A 508 53.12 -96.29 -20.98
CA LEU A 508 53.52 -97.24 -19.96
C LEU A 508 53.75 -98.63 -20.56
N TYR A 509 54.76 -99.35 -20.05
CA TYR A 509 55.10 -100.70 -20.52
C TYR A 509 55.86 -101.51 -19.46
N PRO A 510 55.77 -102.85 -19.46
CA PRO A 510 54.74 -103.64 -20.13
C PRO A 510 53.36 -103.45 -19.46
N ASN A 511 52.29 -103.63 -20.24
CA ASN A 511 50.91 -103.66 -19.74
C ASN A 511 50.11 -104.67 -20.56
N PRO A 512 49.69 -105.81 -19.98
CA PRO A 512 49.70 -106.13 -18.54
C PRO A 512 51.09 -106.37 -17.92
N THR A 513 51.20 -106.25 -16.58
CA THR A 513 52.44 -106.52 -15.81
C THR A 513 52.17 -107.29 -14.51
N SER A 514 53.19 -107.95 -13.95
CA SER A 514 53.11 -108.69 -12.67
C SER A 514 54.07 -108.18 -11.58
N LYS A 515 55.07 -107.38 -11.95
CA LYS A 515 56.16 -106.94 -11.05
C LYS A 515 56.37 -105.44 -11.05
N ALA A 516 56.58 -104.83 -12.21
CA ALA A 516 56.82 -103.40 -12.33
C ALA A 516 56.30 -102.85 -13.66
N VAL A 517 55.95 -101.57 -13.68
CA VAL A 517 55.61 -100.82 -14.90
C VAL A 517 56.58 -99.65 -15.07
N PHE A 518 57.03 -99.43 -16.29
CA PHE A 518 57.85 -98.29 -16.69
C PHE A 518 56.98 -97.19 -17.28
N LEU A 519 57.25 -95.94 -16.91
CA LEU A 519 56.61 -94.75 -17.44
C LEU A 519 57.60 -94.03 -18.37
N ASN A 520 57.24 -93.89 -19.65
CA ASN A 520 57.99 -93.12 -20.63
C ASN A 520 57.35 -91.75 -20.81
N PHE A 521 58.19 -90.72 -20.95
CA PHE A 521 57.79 -89.34 -21.16
C PHE A 521 58.52 -88.82 -22.39
N GLU A 522 57.83 -88.69 -23.51
CA GLU A 522 58.40 -88.32 -24.81
C GLU A 522 58.62 -86.82 -24.97
N GLN A 523 57.95 -86.01 -24.14
CA GLN A 523 58.06 -84.54 -24.13
C GLN A 523 58.66 -84.04 -22.82
N ALA A 524 59.31 -82.87 -22.87
CA ALA A 524 59.70 -82.14 -21.67
C ALA A 524 58.44 -81.61 -20.95
N ILE A 525 58.10 -82.27 -19.84
CA ILE A 525 57.01 -81.91 -18.93
C ILE A 525 57.50 -81.95 -17.49
N THR A 526 56.97 -81.09 -16.63
CA THR A 526 57.30 -81.08 -15.21
C THR A 526 56.25 -81.90 -14.46
N VAL A 527 56.66 -83.00 -13.83
CA VAL A 527 55.74 -83.86 -13.05
C VAL A 527 55.79 -83.47 -11.58
N HIS A 528 54.66 -83.05 -11.04
CA HIS A 528 54.48 -82.66 -9.65
C HIS A 528 54.08 -83.82 -8.75
N LYS A 529 53.22 -84.73 -9.23
CA LYS A 529 52.72 -85.87 -8.46
C LYS A 529 52.36 -87.03 -9.39
N ILE A 530 52.61 -88.27 -8.96
CA ILE A 530 52.11 -89.50 -9.59
C ILE A 530 51.38 -90.30 -8.51
N THR A 531 50.15 -90.71 -8.81
CA THR A 531 49.33 -91.55 -7.92
C THR A 531 48.88 -92.79 -8.67
N LEU A 532 48.97 -93.96 -8.06
CA LEU A 532 48.33 -95.18 -8.54
C LEU A 532 47.11 -95.46 -7.66
N THR A 533 45.93 -95.58 -8.26
CA THR A 533 44.67 -95.80 -7.57
C THR A 533 44.00 -97.09 -8.03
N ASN A 534 43.21 -97.72 -7.15
CA ASN A 534 42.29 -98.79 -7.56
C ASN A 534 41.03 -98.21 -8.24
N THR A 535 40.11 -99.08 -8.66
CA THR A 535 38.82 -98.69 -9.27
C THR A 535 37.88 -97.95 -8.32
N LEU A 536 38.15 -97.96 -7.01
CA LEU A 536 37.41 -97.20 -6.00
C LEU A 536 38.03 -95.81 -5.73
N GLY A 537 39.10 -95.44 -6.45
CA GLY A 537 39.79 -94.16 -6.29
C GLY A 537 40.74 -94.08 -5.09
N GLN A 538 40.97 -95.18 -4.37
CA GLN A 538 41.91 -95.21 -3.25
C GLN A 538 43.35 -95.11 -3.76
N GLU A 539 44.13 -94.15 -3.26
CA GLU A 539 45.57 -94.03 -3.55
C GLU A 539 46.34 -95.19 -2.90
N LEU A 540 47.00 -96.00 -3.72
CA LEU A 540 47.82 -97.15 -3.29
C LEU A 540 49.31 -96.83 -3.34
N ILE A 541 49.73 -96.01 -4.30
CA ILE A 541 51.10 -95.52 -4.42
C ILE A 541 51.04 -94.02 -4.71
N VAL A 542 51.83 -93.24 -4.00
CA VAL A 542 51.98 -91.79 -4.22
C VAL A 542 53.46 -91.47 -4.36
N LYS A 543 53.79 -90.63 -5.35
CA LYS A 543 55.13 -90.10 -5.59
C LYS A 543 55.01 -88.61 -5.89
N ASP A 544 55.57 -87.75 -5.04
CA ASP A 544 55.52 -86.28 -5.21
C ASP A 544 56.64 -85.75 -6.13
N ARG A 545 57.09 -86.59 -7.07
CA ARG A 545 58.09 -86.27 -8.08
C ARG A 545 58.03 -87.28 -9.22
N ILE A 546 58.65 -86.94 -10.34
CA ILE A 546 58.79 -87.85 -11.47
C ILE A 546 59.49 -89.15 -11.04
N VAL A 547 58.88 -90.29 -11.41
CA VAL A 547 59.51 -91.61 -11.34
C VAL A 547 59.32 -92.31 -12.68
N LYS A 548 60.33 -93.06 -13.12
CA LYS A 548 60.28 -93.82 -14.38
C LYS A 548 59.80 -95.26 -14.21
N THR A 549 59.66 -95.72 -12.98
CA THR A 549 59.26 -97.09 -12.66
C THR A 549 58.39 -97.12 -11.42
N LEU A 550 57.33 -97.91 -11.46
CA LEU A 550 56.49 -98.23 -10.32
C LEU A 550 56.53 -99.74 -10.06
N ASP A 551 56.89 -100.12 -8.84
CA ASP A 551 56.79 -101.50 -8.36
C ASP A 551 55.33 -101.80 -8.01
N VAL A 552 54.77 -102.83 -8.64
CA VAL A 552 53.38 -103.28 -8.47
C VAL A 552 53.29 -104.74 -8.03
N SER A 553 54.42 -105.35 -7.65
CA SER A 553 54.51 -106.76 -7.24
C SER A 553 53.65 -107.09 -6.02
N HIS A 554 53.37 -106.10 -5.18
CA HIS A 554 52.53 -106.22 -3.98
C HIS A 554 51.02 -106.09 -4.27
N LEU A 555 50.62 -105.65 -5.46
CA LEU A 555 49.21 -105.42 -5.82
C LEU A 555 48.51 -106.72 -6.26
N SER A 556 47.21 -106.85 -6.01
CA SER A 556 46.40 -107.99 -6.46
C SER A 556 46.05 -107.89 -7.95
N ASN A 557 45.66 -109.01 -8.57
CA ASN A 557 45.20 -109.02 -9.96
C ASN A 557 44.02 -108.07 -10.15
N GLY A 558 44.11 -107.19 -11.14
CA GLY A 558 43.07 -106.19 -11.35
C GLY A 558 43.51 -104.98 -12.15
N MET A 559 42.57 -104.04 -12.23
CA MET A 559 42.67 -102.80 -12.98
C MET A 559 42.97 -101.64 -12.04
N TYR A 560 43.96 -100.83 -12.42
CA TYR A 560 44.41 -99.66 -11.68
C TYR A 560 44.54 -98.46 -12.61
N PHE A 561 44.52 -97.27 -12.03
CA PHE A 561 44.71 -96.01 -12.75
C PHE A 561 45.95 -95.30 -12.22
N ILE A 562 46.80 -94.81 -13.11
CA ILE A 562 47.95 -93.96 -12.79
C ILE A 562 47.57 -92.53 -13.17
N ASN A 563 47.37 -91.66 -12.19
CA ASN A 563 47.17 -90.24 -12.40
C ASN A 563 48.52 -89.52 -12.28
N ILE A 564 48.87 -88.71 -13.27
CA ILE A 564 50.12 -87.96 -13.37
C ILE A 564 49.77 -86.48 -13.46
N TYR A 565 50.16 -85.73 -12.44
CA TYR A 565 49.93 -84.29 -12.31
C TYR A 565 51.13 -83.53 -12.86
N THR A 566 50.90 -82.66 -13.85
CA THR A 566 51.95 -81.95 -14.56
C THR A 566 51.66 -80.45 -14.67
N ASP A 567 52.67 -79.68 -15.06
CA ASP A 567 52.55 -78.26 -15.42
C ASP A 567 51.59 -78.00 -16.58
N LYS A 568 51.26 -79.03 -17.36
CA LYS A 568 50.34 -78.95 -18.50
C LYS A 568 48.94 -79.54 -18.22
N GLY A 569 48.69 -80.06 -17.02
CA GLY A 569 47.42 -80.71 -16.63
C GLY A 569 47.60 -82.12 -16.05
N ILE A 570 46.49 -82.86 -15.93
CA ILE A 570 46.47 -84.22 -15.36
C ILE A 570 46.30 -85.25 -16.47
N ALA A 571 47.20 -86.23 -16.54
CA ALA A 571 47.11 -87.41 -17.40
C ALA A 571 46.69 -88.64 -16.60
N VAL A 572 45.82 -89.49 -17.16
CA VAL A 572 45.41 -90.75 -16.53
C VAL A 572 45.72 -91.93 -17.43
N LEU A 573 46.47 -92.91 -16.93
CA LEU A 573 46.79 -94.15 -17.63
C LEU A 573 46.14 -95.35 -16.95
N LYS A 574 45.66 -96.28 -17.77
CA LYS A 574 45.05 -97.53 -17.31
C LYS A 574 46.11 -98.63 -17.23
N LEU A 575 46.26 -99.27 -16.07
CA LEU A 575 47.22 -100.34 -15.80
C LEU A 575 46.51 -101.65 -15.45
N ASN A 576 46.85 -102.74 -16.14
CA ASN A 576 46.44 -104.10 -15.81
C ASN A 576 47.56 -104.82 -15.05
N VAL A 577 47.26 -105.29 -13.83
CA VAL A 577 48.15 -106.16 -13.07
C VAL A 577 47.64 -107.60 -13.17
N LEU A 578 48.48 -108.52 -13.66
CA LEU A 578 48.20 -109.95 -13.80
C LEU A 578 49.34 -110.77 -13.19
N LYS A 579 49.05 -111.50 -12.11
CA LYS A 579 49.92 -112.45 -11.42
C LYS A 579 49.60 -113.88 -11.80
#